data_AF-A0A832WMK9-F1
#
_entry.id   AF-A0A832WMK9-F1
#
_cell.length_a   1.000
_cell.length_b   1.000
_cell.length_c   1.000
_cell.angle_alpha   90.00
_cell.angle_beta   90.00
_cell.angle_gamma   90.00
#
_symmetry.space_group_name_H-M   'P 1'
#
loop_
_entity.id
_entity.type
_entity.pdbx_description
1 polymer ?
#
loop_
_entity_poly.entity_id
_entity_poly.type
_entity_poly.pdbx_seq_one_letter_code
_entity_poly.pdbx_strand_id
1 'polypeptide(L)'
;KAGNYTVALTEANAVGSSTVTKTNYIVVVSKPAAAFSATPTSGKAPLTIAFTDKSTGNPTAYKWSFGDGTVSREKNPKHQYLQAGNYKVTFTVSNAAGGSTITKTNYITVTTNTRPGIYAESK
;
A
#
# COMPACT_ATOMS: atom_id res chain seq x y z
N LYS A 1 24.71 0.04 3.95
CA LYS A 1 23.76 0.70 4.89
C LYS A 1 22.81 1.54 4.03
N ALA A 2 21.51 1.59 4.33
CA ALA A 2 20.59 2.48 3.63
C ALA A 2 20.92 3.94 4.00
N GLY A 3 20.86 4.85 3.04
CA GLY A 3 21.27 6.24 3.25
C GLY A 3 21.54 6.98 1.95
N ASN A 4 21.61 8.31 2.06
CA ASN A 4 22.01 9.19 0.97
C ASN A 4 23.52 9.41 1.04
N TYR A 5 24.22 9.14 -0.06
CA TYR A 5 25.65 9.37 -0.15
C TYR A 5 25.92 10.59 -1.04
N THR A 6 26.65 11.55 -0.48
CA THR A 6 27.18 12.70 -1.22
C THR A 6 28.55 12.30 -1.79
N VAL A 7 28.73 12.49 -3.09
CA VAL A 7 30.03 12.33 -3.73
C VAL A 7 30.60 13.73 -3.95
N ALA A 8 31.77 13.99 -3.37
CA ALA A 8 32.57 15.16 -3.64
C ALA A 8 33.80 14.70 -4.44
N LEU A 9 33.99 15.29 -5.62
CA LEU A 9 35.23 15.16 -6.36
C LEU A 9 36.02 16.46 -6.18
N THR A 10 37.24 16.34 -5.67
CA THR A 10 38.17 17.47 -5.51
C THR A 10 39.33 17.26 -6.47
N GLU A 11 39.50 18.18 -7.40
CA GLU A 11 40.71 18.26 -8.21
C GLU A 11 41.59 19.38 -7.65
N ALA A 12 42.82 19.04 -7.29
CA ALA A 12 43.79 19.98 -6.75
C ALA A 12 45.09 19.91 -7.56
N ASN A 13 45.62 21.08 -7.92
CA ASN A 13 46.93 21.26 -8.53
C ASN A 13 47.71 22.34 -7.76
N ALA A 14 48.96 22.59 -8.16
CA ALA A 14 49.87 23.49 -7.43
C ALA A 14 49.39 24.94 -7.31
N VAL A 15 48.33 25.33 -8.03
CA VAL A 15 47.83 26.71 -8.13
C VAL A 15 46.46 26.87 -7.46
N GLY A 16 45.74 25.77 -7.17
CA GLY A 16 44.45 25.83 -6.49
C GLY A 16 43.70 24.50 -6.48
N SER A 17 42.50 24.53 -5.88
CA SER A 17 41.60 23.38 -5.78
C SER A 17 40.22 23.77 -6.27
N SER A 18 39.56 22.89 -7.03
CA SER A 18 38.16 22.98 -7.38
C SER A 18 37.41 21.74 -6.90
N THR A 19 36.27 21.95 -6.25
CA THR A 19 35.44 20.87 -5.70
C THR A 19 34.07 20.89 -6.37
N VAL A 20 33.65 19.76 -6.94
CA VAL A 20 32.28 19.55 -7.41
C VAL A 20 31.58 18.61 -6.43
N THR A 21 30.54 19.13 -5.78
CA THR A 21 29.71 18.37 -4.85
C THR A 21 28.39 18.00 -5.54
N LYS A 22 28.14 16.70 -5.74
CA LYS A 22 26.81 16.19 -6.10
C LYS A 22 26.15 15.60 -4.87
N THR A 23 25.32 16.40 -4.23
CA THR A 23 24.53 16.01 -3.06
C THR A 23 23.49 14.95 -3.44
N ASN A 24 23.34 13.90 -2.62
CA ASN A 24 22.35 12.82 -2.80
C ASN A 24 22.44 12.02 -4.11
N TYR A 25 23.63 11.84 -4.68
CA TYR A 25 23.79 11.15 -5.97
C TYR A 25 23.43 9.66 -5.93
N ILE A 26 23.59 9.01 -4.78
CA ILE A 26 23.21 7.60 -4.56
C ILE A 26 22.20 7.52 -3.42
N VAL A 27 20.99 7.02 -3.73
CA VAL A 27 19.96 6.68 -2.74
C VAL A 27 19.97 5.17 -2.54
N VAL A 28 20.52 4.71 -1.41
CA VAL A 28 20.41 3.30 -1.02
C VAL A 28 19.10 3.11 -0.28
N VAL A 29 18.08 2.59 -0.97
CA VAL A 29 16.80 2.20 -0.35
C VAL A 29 16.91 0.82 0.30
N SER A 30 16.24 0.62 1.43
CA SER A 30 16.09 -0.71 2.04
C SER A 30 14.93 -1.45 1.41
N LYS A 31 14.94 -2.79 1.52
CA LYS A 31 13.78 -3.61 1.16
C LYS A 31 12.55 -3.13 1.96
N PRO A 32 11.38 -2.93 1.32
CA PRO A 32 10.18 -2.49 2.03
C PRO A 32 9.70 -3.53 3.05
N ALA A 33 9.01 -3.07 4.09
CA ALA A 33 8.19 -3.93 4.95
C ALA A 33 6.72 -3.57 4.75
N ALA A 34 5.95 -4.49 4.17
CA ALA A 34 4.55 -4.25 3.83
C ALA A 34 3.69 -4.15 5.09
N ALA A 35 2.92 -3.07 5.21
CA ALA A 35 1.94 -2.90 6.27
C ALA A 35 0.76 -2.05 5.77
N PHE A 36 -0.44 -2.32 6.27
CA PHE A 36 -1.63 -1.55 5.91
C PHE A 36 -2.71 -1.55 6.98
N SER A 37 -3.61 -0.58 6.88
CA SER A 37 -4.89 -0.50 7.59
C SER A 37 -6.04 -0.29 6.61
N ALA A 38 -7.27 -0.56 7.04
CA ALA A 38 -8.48 -0.26 6.29
C ALA A 38 -9.58 0.27 7.22
N THR A 39 -10.42 1.16 6.70
CA THR A 39 -11.57 1.72 7.44
C THR A 39 -12.76 1.92 6.51
N PRO A 40 -13.97 1.45 6.88
CA PRO A 40 -14.24 0.49 7.96
C PRO A 40 -13.70 -0.91 7.61
N THR A 41 -13.73 -1.86 8.55
CA THR A 41 -13.45 -3.29 8.29
C THR A 41 -14.71 -4.15 8.25
N SER A 42 -15.88 -3.59 8.55
CA SER A 42 -17.15 -4.30 8.48
C SER A 42 -18.33 -3.38 8.19
N GLY A 43 -19.40 -3.93 7.62
CA GLY A 43 -20.62 -3.19 7.31
C GLY A 43 -21.54 -3.96 6.37
N LYS A 44 -22.64 -3.33 5.94
CA LYS A 44 -23.58 -3.92 4.99
C LYS A 44 -23.16 -3.61 3.56
N ALA A 45 -23.42 -4.54 2.64
CA ALA A 45 -23.24 -4.31 1.21
C ALA A 45 -24.24 -3.25 0.67
N PRO A 46 -23.84 -2.36 -0.25
CA PRO A 46 -22.47 -2.17 -0.72
C PRO A 46 -21.62 -1.44 0.34
N LEU A 47 -20.43 -1.96 0.63
CA LEU A 47 -19.52 -1.40 1.63
C LEU A 47 -18.29 -0.80 0.96
N THR A 48 -18.13 0.51 1.07
CA THR A 48 -16.92 1.22 0.59
C THR A 48 -15.89 1.30 1.71
N ILE A 49 -14.66 0.88 1.41
CA ILE A 49 -13.54 0.81 2.34
C ILE A 49 -12.36 1.61 1.79
N ALA A 50 -11.78 2.45 2.65
CA ALA A 50 -10.52 3.13 2.36
C ALA A 50 -9.35 2.31 2.90
N PHE A 51 -8.41 1.96 2.03
CA PHE A 51 -7.16 1.29 2.39
C PHE A 51 -6.03 2.31 2.48
N THR A 52 -5.18 2.14 3.49
CA THR A 52 -4.04 3.05 3.74
C THR A 52 -2.76 2.25 3.85
N ASP A 53 -1.77 2.61 3.03
CA ASP A 53 -0.40 2.13 3.13
C ASP A 53 0.25 2.61 4.43
N LYS A 54 0.87 1.66 5.15
CA LYS A 54 1.67 1.89 6.36
C LYS A 54 3.07 1.29 6.22
N SER A 55 3.47 0.94 5.01
CA SER A 55 4.73 0.27 4.73
C SER A 55 5.93 1.17 5.01
N THR A 56 7.05 0.56 5.40
CA THR A 56 8.33 1.25 5.55
C THR A 56 9.24 0.93 4.36
N GLY A 57 10.39 1.62 4.26
CA GLY A 57 11.40 1.34 3.24
C GLY A 57 11.12 1.98 1.87
N ASN A 58 10.34 3.06 1.80
CA ASN A 58 10.11 3.86 0.58
C ASN A 58 9.66 3.01 -0.63
N PRO A 59 8.49 2.34 -0.55
CA PRO A 59 7.95 1.61 -1.69
C PRO A 59 7.60 2.54 -2.86
N THR A 60 7.88 2.08 -4.07
CA THR A 60 7.61 2.80 -5.33
C THR A 60 6.54 2.13 -6.18
N ALA A 61 6.16 0.90 -5.87
CA ALA A 61 5.06 0.18 -6.52
C ALA A 61 4.18 -0.54 -5.51
N TYR A 62 2.89 -0.62 -5.83
CA TYR A 62 1.83 -1.10 -4.95
C TYR A 62 0.95 -2.09 -5.72
N LYS A 63 0.50 -3.15 -5.06
CA LYS A 63 -0.50 -4.08 -5.59
C LYS A 63 -1.40 -4.58 -4.48
N TRP A 64 -2.68 -4.28 -4.61
CA TRP A 64 -3.75 -4.78 -3.76
C TRP A 64 -4.51 -5.89 -4.46
N SER A 65 -4.88 -6.92 -3.71
CA SER A 65 -5.87 -7.92 -4.09
C SER A 65 -6.92 -7.95 -2.98
N PHE A 66 -8.14 -7.56 -3.30
CA PHE A 66 -9.21 -7.35 -2.31
C PHE A 66 -9.92 -8.64 -1.91
N GLY A 67 -9.67 -9.75 -2.62
CA GLY A 67 -10.23 -11.06 -2.30
C GLY A 67 -11.59 -11.33 -2.96
N ASP A 68 -12.13 -10.38 -3.72
CA ASP A 68 -13.32 -10.49 -4.56
C ASP A 68 -13.01 -10.64 -6.06
N GLY A 69 -11.74 -10.86 -6.40
CA GLY A 69 -11.24 -10.95 -7.78
C GLY A 69 -10.71 -9.63 -8.35
N THR A 70 -10.93 -8.50 -7.67
CA THR A 70 -10.45 -7.19 -8.12
C THR A 70 -9.09 -6.81 -7.51
N VAL A 71 -8.38 -5.90 -8.18
CA VAL A 71 -7.04 -5.44 -7.80
C VAL A 71 -6.89 -3.92 -7.95
N SER A 72 -5.94 -3.32 -7.24
CA SER A 72 -5.54 -1.92 -7.43
C SER A 72 -4.02 -1.77 -7.39
N ARG A 73 -3.49 -0.75 -8.09
CA ARG A 73 -2.08 -0.33 -8.05
C ARG A 73 -1.87 1.03 -7.37
N GLU A 74 -2.93 1.60 -6.81
CA GLU A 74 -2.84 2.85 -6.07
C GLU A 74 -2.19 2.63 -4.70
N LYS A 75 -1.56 3.68 -4.16
CA LYS A 75 -0.99 3.65 -2.81
C LYS A 75 -2.08 3.50 -1.74
N ASN A 76 -3.16 4.27 -1.84
CA ASN A 76 -4.26 4.31 -0.87
C ASN A 76 -5.62 4.22 -1.59
N PRO A 77 -6.01 3.03 -2.10
CA PRO A 77 -7.25 2.91 -2.86
C PRO A 77 -8.50 2.98 -1.98
N LYS A 78 -9.61 3.41 -2.59
CA LYS A 78 -10.96 3.12 -2.10
C LYS A 78 -11.53 1.96 -2.90
N HIS A 79 -12.08 0.97 -2.21
CA HIS A 79 -12.67 -0.21 -2.85
C HIS A 79 -14.08 -0.46 -2.32
N GLN A 80 -15.00 -0.89 -3.19
CA GLN A 80 -16.38 -1.18 -2.82
C GLN A 80 -16.67 -2.67 -2.95
N TYR A 81 -17.06 -3.28 -1.84
CA TYR A 81 -17.55 -4.66 -1.83
C TYR A 81 -19.06 -4.67 -2.03
N LEU A 82 -19.51 -5.26 -3.14
CA LEU A 82 -20.92 -5.31 -3.54
C LEU A 82 -21.69 -6.48 -2.93
N GLN A 83 -21.00 -7.53 -2.50
CA GLN A 83 -21.59 -8.76 -2.01
C GLN A 83 -21.23 -8.99 -0.54
N ALA A 84 -22.10 -9.70 0.16
CA ALA A 84 -21.80 -10.16 1.51
C ALA A 84 -20.72 -11.25 1.47
N GLY A 85 -19.83 -11.26 2.46
CA GLY A 85 -18.74 -12.21 2.54
C GLY A 85 -17.62 -11.75 3.45
N ASN A 86 -16.70 -12.69 3.73
CA ASN A 86 -15.47 -12.43 4.46
C ASN A 86 -14.31 -12.41 3.46
N TYR A 87 -13.66 -11.26 3.32
CA TYR A 87 -12.65 -11.06 2.30
C TYR A 87 -11.24 -11.08 2.90
N LYS A 88 -10.36 -11.84 2.23
CA LYS A 88 -8.92 -11.84 2.47
C LYS A 88 -8.27 -10.75 1.63
N VAL A 89 -7.53 -9.85 2.27
CA VAL A 89 -6.82 -8.77 1.58
C VAL A 89 -5.32 -9.09 1.54
N THR A 90 -4.75 -9.05 0.34
CA THR A 90 -3.30 -9.19 0.11
C THR A 90 -2.76 -7.88 -0.43
N PHE A 91 -1.70 -7.38 0.19
CA PHE A 91 -1.01 -6.15 -0.20
C PHE A 91 0.46 -6.45 -0.44
N THR A 92 0.95 -6.06 -1.62
CA THR A 92 2.35 -6.19 -2.03
C THR A 92 2.91 -4.83 -2.35
N VAL A 93 4.10 -4.54 -1.84
CA VAL A 93 4.87 -3.34 -2.12
C VAL A 93 6.27 -3.68 -2.59
N SER A 94 6.84 -2.86 -3.45
CA SER A 94 8.22 -3.04 -3.92
C SER A 94 8.93 -1.73 -4.20
N ASN A 95 10.26 -1.77 -4.17
CA ASN A 95 11.17 -0.75 -4.67
C ASN A 95 12.39 -1.42 -5.34
N ALA A 96 13.41 -0.64 -5.68
CA ALA A 96 14.64 -1.14 -6.31
C ALA A 96 15.41 -2.17 -5.46
N ALA A 97 15.22 -2.20 -4.14
CA ALA A 97 15.84 -3.16 -3.23
C ALA A 97 15.02 -4.45 -3.03
N GLY A 98 13.82 -4.56 -3.61
CA GLY A 98 13.00 -5.77 -3.60
C GLY A 98 11.54 -5.54 -3.21
N GLY A 99 10.83 -6.62 -2.88
CA GLY A 99 9.40 -6.60 -2.56
C GLY A 99 9.04 -7.27 -1.24
N SER A 100 7.90 -6.88 -0.68
CA SER A 100 7.31 -7.45 0.53
C SER A 100 5.81 -7.60 0.34
N THR A 101 5.25 -8.68 0.87
CA THR A 101 3.83 -9.01 0.77
C THR A 101 3.30 -9.33 2.17
N ILE A 102 2.13 -8.78 2.49
CA ILE A 102 1.35 -9.10 3.68
C ILE A 102 -0.05 -9.52 3.28
N THR A 103 -0.59 -10.53 3.96
CA THR A 103 -1.97 -11.01 3.75
C THR A 103 -2.69 -11.04 5.09
N LYS A 104 -3.89 -10.46 5.14
CA LYS A 104 -4.80 -10.54 6.28
C LYS A 104 -6.05 -11.33 5.88
N THR A 105 -6.22 -12.51 6.47
CA THR A 105 -7.37 -13.41 6.25
C THR A 105 -8.60 -12.90 6.98
N ASN A 106 -9.79 -13.03 6.37
CA ASN A 106 -11.07 -12.57 6.93
C ASN A 106 -10.99 -11.13 7.49
N TYR A 107 -10.28 -10.25 6.78
CA TYR A 107 -9.98 -8.91 7.28
C TYR A 107 -11.16 -7.95 7.13
N ILE A 108 -11.95 -8.15 6.07
CA ILE A 108 -13.15 -7.37 5.80
C ILE A 108 -14.38 -8.28 5.91
N THR A 109 -15.39 -7.84 6.65
CA THR A 109 -16.66 -8.57 6.84
C THR A 109 -17.82 -7.76 6.29
N VAL A 110 -18.42 -8.21 5.19
CA VAL A 110 -19.58 -7.56 4.57
C VAL A 110 -20.82 -8.41 4.84
N THR A 111 -21.87 -7.78 5.37
CA THR A 111 -23.16 -8.43 5.62
C THR A 111 -24.20 -8.01 4.59
N THR A 112 -25.27 -8.78 4.44
CA THR A 112 -26.36 -8.46 3.52
C THR A 112 -27.11 -7.22 3.98
N ASN A 113 -27.44 -6.34 3.05
CA ASN A 113 -28.41 -5.28 3.28
C ASN A 113 -29.82 -5.85 3.12
N THR A 114 -30.30 -6.53 4.17
CA THR A 114 -31.69 -6.97 4.23
C THR A 114 -32.56 -5.73 4.45
N ARG A 115 -33.44 -5.44 3.48
CA ARG A 115 -34.65 -4.67 3.77
C ARG A 115 -35.52 -5.58 4.64
N PRO A 116 -35.94 -5.17 5.85
CA PRO A 116 -36.97 -5.91 6.57
C PRO A 116 -38.15 -6.11 5.62
N GLY A 117 -38.54 -7.36 5.39
CA GLY A 117 -39.53 -7.69 4.36
C GLY A 117 -40.83 -6.94 4.59
N ILE A 118 -41.32 -6.24 3.57
CA ILE A 118 -42.74 -5.86 3.41
C ILE A 118 -43.48 -7.14 2.94
N TYR A 119 -43.32 -8.23 3.67
CA TYR A 119 -44.02 -9.50 3.45
C TYR A 119 -44.58 -9.99 4.79
N ALA A 120 -45.32 -9.11 5.48
CA ALA A 120 -46.48 -9.61 6.21
C ALA A 120 -47.58 -9.76 5.13
N GLU A 121 -47.56 -10.88 4.42
CA GLU A 121 -48.74 -11.25 3.64
C GLU A 121 -49.90 -11.41 4.62
N SER A 122 -50.96 -10.68 4.33
CA SER A 122 -52.25 -10.85 4.94
C SER A 122 -52.87 -12.14 4.41
N LYS A 123 -52.94 -13.18 5.25
CA LYS A 123 -54.14 -14.00 5.48
C LYS A 123 -53.92 -15.01 6.59
#